data_AF-A0A9P1ED57-F1
#
_entry.id   AF-A0A9P1ED57-F1
#
_cell.length_a   1.000
_cell.length_b   1.000
_cell.length_c   1.000
_cell.angle_alpha   90.00
_cell.angle_beta   90.00
_cell.angle_gamma   90.00
#
_symmetry.space_group_name_H-M   'P 1'
#
loop_
_entity.id
_entity.type
_entity.pdbx_description
1 polymer ?
#
loop_
_entity_poly.entity_id
_entity_poly.type
_entity_poly.pdbx_seq_one_letter_code
_entity_poly.pdbx_strand_id
1 'polypeptide(L)'
;MLNFPESMEIDFYTLWAEEILTENNLILDIPFLIFYEFCTCNGKQWRKLCLLYEGIILGSYNFGRLAISAESLSSISHSKVQLLLILIETLNLENLLQMVHDEISFRL
;
A
#
# COMPACT_ATOMS: atom_id res chain seq x y z
N MET A 1 26.75 -29.39 4.48
CA MET A 1 26.21 -28.02 4.60
C MET A 1 27.06 -27.12 3.73
N LEU A 2 26.48 -26.48 2.72
CA LEU A 2 27.16 -25.41 1.98
C LEU A 2 27.09 -24.16 2.86
N ASN A 3 28.24 -23.65 3.32
CA ASN A 3 28.32 -22.36 3.99
C ASN A 3 28.43 -21.29 2.90
N PHE A 4 27.38 -20.48 2.74
CA PHE A 4 27.43 -19.33 1.86
C PHE A 4 28.19 -18.19 2.55
N PRO A 5 28.93 -17.34 1.81
CA PRO A 5 29.53 -16.14 2.38
C PRO A 5 28.42 -15.20 2.87
N GLU A 6 28.56 -14.60 4.06
CA GLU A 6 27.57 -13.66 4.63
C GLU A 6 27.19 -12.52 3.66
N SER A 7 28.14 -12.06 2.83
CA SER A 7 27.88 -11.05 1.80
C SER A 7 26.90 -11.53 0.73
N MET A 8 26.97 -12.81 0.34
CA MET A 8 26.08 -13.40 -0.67
C MET A 8 24.66 -13.56 -0.14
N GLU A 9 24.49 -13.84 1.16
CA GLU A 9 23.17 -13.89 1.80
C GLU A 9 22.52 -12.50 1.87
N ILE A 10 23.30 -11.46 2.23
CA ILE A 10 22.82 -10.07 2.28
C ILE A 10 22.38 -9.57 0.88
N ASP A 11 23.15 -9.90 -0.15
CA ASP A 11 22.81 -9.54 -1.53
C ASP A 11 21.51 -10.24 -1.98
N PHE A 12 21.33 -11.52 -1.62
CA PHE A 12 20.10 -12.25 -1.91
C PHE A 12 18.86 -11.64 -1.23
N TYR A 13 18.95 -11.31 0.07
CA TYR A 13 17.85 -10.69 0.80
C TYR A 13 17.52 -9.30 0.27
N THR A 14 18.53 -8.56 -0.20
CA THR A 14 18.33 -7.25 -0.82
C THR A 14 17.58 -7.39 -2.14
N LEU A 15 18.05 -8.26 -3.05
CA LEU A 15 17.38 -8.51 -4.33
C LEU A 15 15.94 -9.00 -4.14
N TRP A 16 15.71 -9.94 -3.22
CA TRP A 16 14.38 -10.42 -2.91
C TRP A 16 13.47 -9.30 -2.40
N ALA A 17 13.97 -8.41 -1.53
CA ALA A 17 13.19 -7.29 -1.03
C ALA A 17 12.82 -6.30 -2.14
N GLU A 18 13.73 -6.03 -3.08
CA GLU A 18 13.47 -5.15 -4.23
C GLU A 18 12.46 -5.74 -5.21
N GLU A 19 12.52 -7.06 -5.43
CA GLU A 19 11.57 -7.75 -6.31
C GLU A 19 10.17 -7.79 -5.70
N ILE A 20 10.06 -8.11 -4.40
CA ILE A 20 8.79 -8.06 -3.65
C ILE A 20 8.22 -6.63 -3.64
N LEU A 21 9.06 -5.61 -3.49
CA LEU A 21 8.63 -4.22 -3.57
C LEU A 21 8.02 -3.91 -4.94
N THR A 22 8.70 -4.33 -6.01
CA THR A 22 8.24 -4.13 -7.39
C THR A 22 6.89 -4.81 -7.62
N GLU A 23 6.74 -6.06 -7.16
CA GLU A 23 5.48 -6.80 -7.23
C GLU A 23 4.35 -6.09 -6.47
N ASN A 24 4.61 -5.63 -5.23
CA ASN A 24 3.61 -4.89 -4.45
C ASN A 24 3.16 -3.60 -5.13
N ASN A 25 4.08 -2.89 -5.78
CA ASN A 25 3.77 -1.67 -6.51
C ASN A 25 2.86 -1.95 -7.72
N LEU A 26 3.15 -3.00 -8.49
CA LEU A 26 2.29 -3.44 -9.59
C LEU A 26 0.90 -3.88 -9.09
N ILE A 27 0.84 -4.54 -7.94
CA ILE A 27 -0.43 -4.92 -7.33
C ILE A 27 -1.24 -3.68 -6.92
N LEU A 28 -0.59 -2.59 -6.48
CA LEU A 28 -1.26 -1.32 -6.13
C LEU A 28 -1.83 -0.57 -7.33
N ASP A 29 -1.28 -0.78 -8.53
CA ASP A 29 -1.85 -0.24 -9.77
C ASP A 29 -3.27 -0.80 -10.04
N ILE A 30 -3.54 -2.05 -9.66
CA ILE A 30 -4.84 -2.69 -9.86
C ILE A 30 -5.97 -1.97 -9.09
N PRO A 31 -5.93 -1.80 -7.76
CA PRO A 31 -6.93 -1.05 -7.04
C PRO A 31 -6.96 0.42 -7.46
N PHE A 32 -5.83 1.03 -7.84
CA PHE A 32 -5.83 2.38 -8.40
C PHE A 32 -6.74 2.47 -9.63
N LEU A 33 -6.56 1.59 -10.61
CA LEU A 33 -7.37 1.55 -11.82
C LEU A 33 -8.85 1.21 -11.52
N ILE A 34 -9.09 0.23 -10.65
CA ILE A 34 -10.46 -0.17 -10.27
C ILE A 34 -11.21 1.00 -9.62
N PHE A 35 -10.60 1.68 -8.66
CA PHE A 35 -11.30 2.75 -7.95
C PHE A 35 -11.38 4.04 -8.75
N TYR A 36 -10.40 4.31 -9.62
CA TYR A 36 -10.46 5.42 -10.56
C TYR A 36 -11.60 5.26 -11.58
N GLU A 37 -11.81 4.07 -12.14
CA GLU A 37 -12.85 3.85 -13.15
C GLU A 37 -14.25 3.60 -12.56
N PHE A 38 -14.36 2.92 -11.42
CA PHE A 38 -15.65 2.41 -10.92
C PHE A 38 -16.17 3.13 -9.67
N CYS A 39 -15.39 4.02 -9.05
CA CYS A 39 -15.70 5.02 -8.00
C CYS A 39 -16.54 4.56 -6.78
N THR A 40 -16.84 3.27 -6.65
CA THR A 40 -17.77 2.74 -5.64
C THR A 40 -17.01 1.84 -4.68
N CYS A 41 -16.66 2.42 -3.53
CA CYS A 41 -16.13 1.70 -2.38
C CYS A 41 -17.05 1.97 -1.18
N ASN A 42 -17.73 0.94 -0.67
CA ASN A 42 -18.50 1.10 0.56
C ASN A 42 -17.58 1.04 1.79
N GLY A 43 -18.06 1.52 2.95
CA GLY A 43 -17.24 1.57 4.16
C GLY A 43 -16.65 0.21 4.60
N LYS A 44 -17.33 -0.91 4.30
CA LYS A 44 -16.81 -2.26 4.58
C LYS A 44 -15.64 -2.63 3.67
N GLN A 45 -15.71 -2.27 2.39
CA GLN A 45 -14.60 -2.45 1.44
C GLN A 45 -13.43 -1.52 1.77
N TRP A 46 -13.71 -0.25 2.09
CA TRP A 46 -12.69 0.71 2.48
C TRP A 46 -11.91 0.26 3.72
N ARG A 47 -12.62 -0.23 4.75
CA ARG A 47 -12.00 -0.80 5.94
C ARG A 47 -11.12 -2.01 5.61
N LYS A 48 -11.57 -2.90 4.71
CA LYS A 48 -10.74 -4.03 4.25
C LYS A 48 -9.49 -3.56 3.52
N LEU A 49 -9.59 -2.51 2.71
CA LEU A 49 -8.46 -1.93 2.00
C LEU A 49 -7.42 -1.38 2.98
N CYS A 50 -7.86 -0.66 4.02
CA CYS A 50 -6.99 -0.18 5.09
C CYS A 50 -6.28 -1.33 5.82
N LEU A 51 -6.99 -2.43 6.11
CA LEU A 51 -6.41 -3.61 6.76
C LEU A 51 -5.40 -4.33 5.87
N LEU A 52 -5.69 -4.46 4.57
CA LEU A 52 -4.80 -5.11 3.61
C LEU A 52 -3.44 -4.41 3.52
N TYR A 53 -3.43 -3.09 3.59
CA TYR A 53 -2.23 -2.28 3.46
C TYR A 53 -1.74 -1.66 4.78
N GLU A 54 -2.22 -2.16 5.92
CA GLU A 54 -1.91 -1.62 7.25
C GLU A 54 -0.39 -1.52 7.49
N GLY A 55 0.37 -2.54 7.08
CA GLY A 55 1.83 -2.52 7.22
C GLY A 55 2.52 -1.40 6.44
N ILE A 56 2.00 -1.05 5.26
CA ILE A 56 2.53 0.07 4.45
C ILE A 56 2.14 1.39 5.10
N ILE A 57 0.88 1.51 5.54
CA ILE A 57 0.31 2.71 6.18
C ILE A 57 1.05 3.03 7.49
N LEU A 58 1.30 2.02 8.33
CA LEU A 58 2.01 2.17 9.60
C LEU A 58 3.53 2.23 9.44
N GLY A 59 4.06 2.07 8.21
CA GLY A 59 5.48 2.10 7.95
C GLY A 59 6.25 0.95 8.62
N SER A 60 5.62 -0.22 8.81
CA SER A 60 6.21 -1.35 9.52
C SER A 60 7.36 -2.01 8.77
N TYR A 61 7.52 -1.72 7.47
CA TYR A 61 8.63 -2.23 6.67
C TYR A 61 9.90 -1.40 6.92
N ASN A 62 10.79 -1.95 7.73
CA ASN A 62 12.03 -1.29 8.11
C ASN A 62 13.15 -1.60 7.11
N PHE A 63 13.04 -1.00 5.91
CA PHE A 63 14.02 -1.18 4.84
C PHE A 63 15.40 -0.57 5.15
N GLY A 64 15.53 0.23 6.21
CA GLY A 64 16.80 0.85 6.62
C GLY A 64 17.90 -0.14 7.01
N ARG A 65 17.58 -1.44 7.13
CA ARG A 65 18.55 -2.53 7.34
C ARG A 65 19.01 -3.22 6.06
N LEU A 66 18.35 -2.95 4.93
CA LEU A 66 18.68 -3.54 3.62
C LEU A 66 19.44 -2.52 2.79
N ALA A 67 20.43 -2.97 2.02
CA ALA A 67 21.21 -2.13 1.11
C ALA A 67 20.44 -1.89 -0.21
N ILE A 68 19.15 -1.50 -0.11
CA ILE A 68 18.28 -1.28 -1.26
C ILE A 68 18.76 -0.09 -2.09
N SER A 69 18.58 -0.21 -3.41
CA SER A 69 18.95 0.83 -4.37
C SER A 69 18.14 2.12 -4.18
N ALA A 70 18.70 3.22 -4.70
CA ALA A 70 18.00 4.51 -4.74
C ALA A 70 16.70 4.46 -5.58
N GLU A 71 16.68 3.61 -6.62
CA GLU A 71 15.50 3.38 -7.46
C GLU A 71 14.39 2.71 -6.65
N SER A 72 14.71 1.66 -5.88
CA SER A 72 13.78 1.00 -4.95
C SER A 72 13.26 1.95 -3.87
N LEU A 73 14.10 2.82 -3.32
CA LEU A 73 13.67 3.86 -2.35
C LEU A 73 12.67 4.86 -2.97
N SER A 74 12.92 5.29 -4.19
CA SER A 74 11.98 6.13 -4.95
C SER A 74 10.66 5.39 -5.20
N SER A 75 10.76 4.11 -5.56
CA SER A 75 9.62 3.23 -5.82
C SER A 75 8.74 3.02 -4.56
N ILE A 76 9.34 2.86 -3.37
CA ILE A 76 8.62 2.84 -2.07
C ILE A 76 7.86 4.15 -1.85
N SER A 77 8.52 5.28 -2.12
CA SER A 77 7.93 6.60 -1.89
C SER A 77 6.73 6.81 -2.84
N HIS A 78 6.87 6.38 -4.09
CA HIS A 78 5.81 6.41 -5.08
C HIS A 78 4.59 5.58 -4.66
N SER A 79 4.79 4.33 -4.23
CA SER A 79 3.68 3.46 -3.86
C SER A 79 2.94 3.91 -2.60
N LYS A 80 3.65 4.54 -1.66
CA LYS A 80 3.00 5.21 -0.52
C LYS A 80 2.09 6.35 -0.96
N VAL A 81 2.53 7.19 -1.89
CA VAL A 81 1.71 8.27 -2.45
C VAL A 81 0.51 7.70 -3.20
N GLN A 82 0.70 6.66 -4.01
CA GLN A 82 -0.38 6.02 -4.74
C GLN A 82 -1.42 5.40 -3.80
N LEU A 83 -0.99 4.66 -2.77
CA LEU A 83 -1.88 4.10 -1.76
C LEU A 83 -2.69 5.20 -1.05
N LEU A 84 -2.06 6.33 -0.73
CA LEU A 84 -2.75 7.47 -0.13
C LEU A 84 -3.85 8.01 -1.05
N LEU A 85 -3.56 8.17 -2.35
CA LEU A 85 -4.54 8.61 -3.33
C LEU A 85 -5.72 7.64 -3.42
N ILE A 86 -5.44 6.34 -3.47
CA ILE A 86 -6.50 5.30 -3.46
C ILE A 86 -7.35 5.44 -2.21
N LEU A 87 -6.75 5.56 -1.02
CA LEU A 87 -7.49 5.63 0.24
C LEU A 87 -8.36 6.89 0.33
N ILE A 88 -7.88 8.02 -0.18
CA ILE A 88 -8.64 9.29 -0.24
C ILE A 88 -9.82 9.14 -1.20
N GLU A 89 -9.57 8.68 -2.42
CA GLU A 89 -10.60 8.53 -3.45
C GLU A 89 -11.70 7.56 -2.99
N THR A 90 -11.29 6.44 -2.41
CA THR A 90 -12.21 5.39 -1.96
C THR A 90 -12.93 5.70 -0.65
N LEU A 91 -12.46 6.69 0.14
CA LEU A 91 -13.16 7.10 1.35
C LEU A 91 -14.51 7.74 1.03
N ASN A 92 -14.65 8.34 -0.16
CA ASN A 92 -15.84 9.08 -0.59
C ASN A 92 -16.29 10.09 0.49
N LEU A 93 -15.36 10.97 0.86
CA LEU A 93 -15.53 11.91 1.97
C LEU A 93 -16.75 12.83 1.79
N GLU A 94 -17.05 13.23 0.55
CA GLU A 94 -18.23 14.05 0.24
C GLU A 94 -19.53 13.34 0.63
N ASN A 95 -19.69 12.08 0.23
CA ASN A 95 -20.85 11.28 0.60
C ASN A 95 -20.92 11.03 2.11
N LEU A 96 -19.79 10.79 2.76
CA LEU A 96 -19.74 10.66 4.23
C LEU A 96 -20.19 11.94 4.93
N LEU A 97 -19.72 13.11 4.48
CA LEU A 97 -20.12 14.40 5.03
C LEU A 97 -21.61 14.68 4.80
N GLN A 98 -22.12 14.33 3.62
CA GLN A 98 -23.55 14.45 3.31
C GLN A 98 -24.39 13.56 4.22
N MET A 99 -23.96 12.31 4.46
CA MET A 99 -24.63 11.42 5.42
C MET A 99 -24.65 11.97 6.84
N VAL A 100 -23.56 12.60 7.30
CA VAL A 100 -23.50 13.26 8.61
C VAL A 100 -24.46 14.45 8.66
N HIS A 101 -24.46 15.29 7.63
CA HIS A 101 -25.35 16.44 7.53
C HIS A 101 -26.83 16.03 7.56
N ASP A 102 -27.16 14.95 6.83
CA ASP A 102 -28.54 14.47 6.68
C ASP A 102 -29.00 13.59 7.88
N GLU A 103 -28.20 13.52 8.94
CA GLU A 103 -28.43 12.67 10.13
C GLU A 103 -28.74 11.21 9.76
N ILE A 104 -28.22 10.74 8.63
CA ILE A 104 -28.41 9.36 8.19
C ILE A 104 -27.64 8.48 9.17
N SER A 105 -28.39 7.68 9.92
CA SER A 105 -27.81 6.75 10.88
C SER A 105 -26.83 5.82 10.14
N PHE A 106 -25.56 5.86 10.58
CA PHE A 106 -24.54 4.89 10.18
C PHE A 106 -24.95 3.51 10.70
N ARG A 107 -25.87 2.85 10.00
CA ARG A 107 -26.24 1.47 10.30
C ARG A 107 -25.06 0.58 9.91
N LEU A 108 -24.23 0.28 10.92
CA LEU A 108 -23.18 -0.74 10.93
C LEU A 108 -23.73 -2.11 10.53
#